data_AF-A0A3N5QT87-F1
#
_entry.id   AF-A0A3N5QT87-F1
#
_cell.length_a   1.000
_cell.length_b   1.000
_cell.length_c   1.000
_cell.angle_alpha   90.00
_cell.angle_beta   90.00
_cell.angle_gamma   90.00
#
_symmetry.space_group_name_H-M   'P 1'
#
loop_
_entity.id
_entity.type
_entity.pdbx_description
1 polymer ?
#
loop_
_entity_poly.entity_id
_entity_poly.type
_entity_poly.pdbx_seq_one_letter_code
_entity_poly.pdbx_strand_id
1 'polypeptide(L)'
;MQVLIIIALFSSFTFPQKAENNLVLSGNLKTDAKIVSDNFVETNTPQFSYSPENKKSPILAGVLSFLIPGAGEIYTEEYLKAGIFLAIEAAVITTAVVYDG
;
A
#
# COMPACT_ATOMS: atom_id res chain seq x y z
N MET A 1 15.87 -9.70 23.87
CA MET A 1 14.62 -9.25 23.21
C MET A 1 14.02 -8.00 23.84
N GLN A 2 13.88 -7.93 25.17
CA GLN A 2 13.28 -6.78 25.87
C GLN A 2 13.98 -5.43 25.61
N VAL A 3 15.32 -5.41 25.53
CA VAL A 3 16.09 -4.18 25.24
C VAL A 3 15.79 -3.62 23.85
N LEU A 4 15.57 -4.48 22.85
CA LEU A 4 15.22 -4.05 21.49
C LEU A 4 13.84 -3.39 21.43
N ILE A 5 12.89 -3.90 22.23
CA ILE A 5 11.54 -3.34 22.34
C ILE A 5 11.59 -1.93 22.97
N ILE A 6 12.40 -1.73 24.00
CA ILE A 6 12.54 -0.43 24.66
C ILE A 6 13.16 0.60 23.70
N ILE A 7 14.18 0.21 22.93
CA ILE A 7 14.81 1.09 21.93
C ILE A 7 13.80 1.48 20.83
N ALA A 8 12.97 0.53 20.37
CA ALA A 8 11.94 0.79 19.38
C ALA A 8 10.83 1.73 19.89
N LEU A 9 10.53 1.72 21.19
CA LEU A 9 9.53 2.62 21.79
C LEU A 9 10.07 4.04 21.98
N PHE A 10 11.37 4.21 22.26
CA PHE A 10 11.97 5.53 22.47
C PHE A 10 12.16 6.35 21.18
N SER A 11 12.24 5.70 20.02
CA SER A 11 12.44 6.39 18.72
C SER A 11 11.23 7.25 18.28
N SER A 12 10.05 7.05 18.89
CA SER A 12 8.83 7.79 18.52
C SER A 12 8.75 9.20 19.13
N PHE A 13 9.57 9.52 20.13
CA PHE A 13 9.48 10.80 20.86
C PHE A 13 10.29 11.94 20.22
N THR A 14 11.11 11.67 19.21
CA THR A 14 12.10 12.65 18.70
C THR A 14 11.64 13.45 17.49
N PHE A 15 10.34 13.52 17.19
CA PHE A 15 9.82 14.36 16.12
C PHE A 15 9.18 15.63 16.69
N PRO A 16 9.96 16.69 16.97
CA PRO A 16 9.37 18.00 17.22
C PRO A 16 8.72 18.48 15.92
N GLN A 17 7.39 18.58 15.89
CA GLN A 17 6.66 19.23 14.81
C GLN A 17 6.95 20.73 14.89
N LYS A 18 7.98 21.20 14.19
CA LYS A 18 8.21 22.63 13.97
C LYS A 18 7.20 23.10 12.92
N ALA A 19 6.13 23.74 13.37
CA ALA A 19 5.20 24.42 12.47
C ALA A 19 5.96 25.53 11.74
N GLU A 20 6.18 25.34 10.45
CA GLU A 20 6.93 26.29 9.60
C GLU A 20 6.08 27.53 9.24
N ASN A 21 4.75 27.41 9.31
CA ASN A 21 3.83 28.48 8.97
C ASN A 21 3.41 29.30 10.20
N ASN A 22 3.49 30.63 10.08
CA ASN A 22 2.95 31.60 11.04
C ASN A 22 1.40 31.63 11.02
N LEU A 23 0.76 30.48 11.16
CA LEU A 23 -0.68 30.35 11.12
C LEU A 23 -1.26 30.71 12.49
N VAL A 24 -1.78 31.92 12.62
CA VAL A 24 -2.36 32.43 13.87
C VAL A 24 -3.77 31.85 14.03
N LEU A 25 -3.92 30.94 14.99
CA LEU A 25 -5.19 30.32 15.34
C LEU A 25 -5.90 31.13 16.43
N SER A 26 -7.20 31.31 16.28
CA SER A 26 -8.05 32.07 17.21
C SER A 26 -8.59 31.20 18.35
N GLY A 27 -8.47 29.87 18.25
CA GLY A 27 -9.04 28.91 19.19
C GLY A 27 -10.54 28.65 18.96
N ASN A 28 -11.16 29.36 18.02
CA ASN A 28 -12.51 29.08 17.57
C ASN A 28 -12.48 28.17 16.35
N LEU A 29 -13.02 26.96 16.48
CA LEU A 29 -12.98 25.95 15.41
C LEU A 29 -13.53 26.44 14.07
N LYS A 30 -14.61 27.24 14.08
CA LYS A 30 -15.22 27.74 12.84
C LYS A 30 -14.32 28.74 12.13
N THR A 31 -13.73 29.66 12.89
CA THR A 31 -12.81 30.67 12.38
C THR A 31 -11.51 30.02 11.91
N ASP A 32 -11.00 29.07 12.68
CA ASP A 32 -9.73 28.38 12.41
C ASP A 32 -9.84 27.46 11.18
N ALA A 33 -10.96 26.75 11.02
CA ALA A 33 -11.21 25.96 9.81
C ALA A 33 -11.24 26.85 8.54
N LYS A 34 -11.82 28.05 8.66
CA LYS A 34 -11.82 29.03 7.56
C LYS A 34 -10.40 29.54 7.28
N ILE A 35 -9.64 29.91 8.31
CA ILE A 35 -8.25 30.38 8.18
C ILE A 35 -7.39 29.31 7.49
N VAL A 36 -7.51 28.04 7.87
CA VAL A 36 -6.77 26.94 7.25
C VAL A 36 -7.15 26.76 5.78
N SER A 37 -8.46 26.82 5.46
CA SER A 37 -8.93 26.71 4.09
C SER A 37 -8.47 27.88 3.21
N ASP A 38 -8.51 29.10 3.73
CA ASP A 38 -8.14 30.31 2.99
C ASP A 38 -6.62 30.40 2.75
N ASN A 39 -5.82 29.87 3.68
CA ASN A 39 -4.35 29.82 3.58
C ASN A 39 -3.83 28.50 2.99
N PHE A 40 -4.71 27.65 2.46
CA PHE A 40 -4.31 26.43 1.81
C PHE A 40 -3.58 26.75 0.51
N VAL A 41 -2.25 26.59 0.53
CA VAL A 41 -1.43 26.63 -0.68
C VAL A 41 -1.38 25.22 -1.24
N GLU A 42 -2.00 25.02 -2.41
CA GLU A 42 -1.85 23.78 -3.16
C GLU A 42 -0.37 23.62 -3.51
N THR A 43 0.30 22.71 -2.82
CA THR A 43 1.67 22.36 -3.17
C THR A 43 1.59 21.69 -4.53
N ASN A 44 2.31 22.24 -5.53
CA ASN A 44 2.52 21.56 -6.80
C ASN A 44 3.31 20.27 -6.52
N THR A 45 2.59 19.23 -6.13
CA THR A 45 3.15 17.89 -6.03
C THR A 45 3.64 17.52 -7.43
N PRO A 46 4.84 16.94 -7.58
CA PRO A 46 5.26 16.44 -8.87
C PRO A 46 4.17 15.49 -9.37
N GLN A 47 3.49 15.87 -10.45
CA GLN A 47 2.53 15.00 -11.11
C GLN A 47 3.28 13.71 -11.46
N PHE A 48 2.97 12.62 -10.74
CA PHE A 48 3.42 11.29 -11.12
C PHE A 48 2.78 11.01 -12.48
N SER A 49 3.55 11.25 -13.55
CA SER A 49 3.17 10.87 -14.90
C SER A 49 3.26 9.35 -14.97
N TYR A 50 2.17 8.67 -14.60
CA TYR A 50 2.04 7.24 -14.79
C TYR A 50 1.97 7.01 -16.29
N SER A 51 3.07 6.56 -16.90
CA SER A 51 3.05 6.14 -18.31
C SER A 51 2.01 5.03 -18.45
N PRO A 52 0.94 5.22 -19.25
CA PRO A 52 -0.12 4.22 -19.41
C PRO A 52 0.35 2.99 -20.20
N GLU A 53 1.57 3.00 -20.73
CA GLU A 53 2.09 2.04 -21.70
C GLU A 53 2.08 0.58 -21.19
N ASN A 54 2.17 0.36 -19.87
CA ASN A 54 2.26 -0.98 -19.28
C ASN A 54 1.08 -1.36 -18.37
N LYS A 55 -0.05 -0.64 -18.43
CA LYS A 55 -1.19 -0.94 -17.56
C LYS A 55 -1.97 -2.16 -18.08
N LYS A 56 -1.76 -3.31 -17.43
CA LYS A 56 -2.52 -4.54 -17.70
C LYS A 56 -3.96 -4.43 -17.18
N SER A 57 -4.91 -5.11 -17.82
CA SER A 57 -6.34 -5.06 -17.47
C SER A 57 -6.64 -5.88 -16.21
N PRO A 58 -7.19 -5.29 -15.12
CA PRO A 58 -7.54 -6.04 -13.91
C PRO A 58 -8.64 -7.08 -14.15
N ILE A 59 -9.58 -6.79 -15.06
CA ILE A 59 -10.66 -7.72 -15.41
C ILE A 59 -10.06 -8.95 -16.09
N LEU A 60 -9.14 -8.75 -17.04
CA LEU A 60 -8.51 -9.86 -17.74
C LEU A 60 -7.63 -10.70 -16.80
N ALA A 61 -6.88 -10.04 -15.91
CA ALA A 61 -6.13 -10.72 -14.87
C ALA A 61 -7.06 -11.58 -13.99
N GLY A 62 -8.20 -11.03 -13.56
CA GLY A 62 -9.18 -11.75 -12.75
C GLY A 62 -9.80 -12.95 -13.46
N VAL A 63 -10.15 -12.83 -14.75
CA VAL A 63 -10.66 -13.96 -15.55
C VAL A 63 -9.60 -15.05 -15.70
N LEU A 64 -8.34 -14.69 -15.93
CA LEU A 64 -7.24 -15.64 -16.01
C LEU A 64 -7.06 -16.38 -14.67
N SER A 65 -7.02 -15.66 -13.55
CA SER A 65 -6.90 -16.26 -12.21
C SER A 65 -8.12 -17.11 -11.80
N PHE A 66 -9.30 -16.83 -12.37
CA PHE A 66 -10.49 -17.66 -12.16
C PHE A 66 -10.39 -19.01 -12.88
N LEU A 67 -9.83 -19.02 -14.09
CA LEU A 67 -9.66 -20.25 -14.88
C LEU A 67 -8.53 -21.11 -14.34
N ILE A 68 -7.40 -20.48 -14.05
CA ILE A 68 -6.19 -21.12 -13.53
C ILE A 68 -5.68 -20.23 -12.41
N PRO A 69 -5.71 -20.69 -11.15
CA PRO A 69 -5.25 -19.85 -10.05
C PRO A 69 -3.78 -19.43 -10.25
N GLY A 70 -3.50 -18.15 -10.04
CA GLY A 70 -2.17 -17.55 -10.29
C GLY A 70 -1.86 -17.19 -11.75
N ALA A 71 -2.74 -17.46 -12.73
CA ALA A 71 -2.49 -17.10 -14.13
C ALA A 71 -2.64 -15.59 -14.42
N GLY A 72 -3.49 -14.87 -13.69
CA GLY A 72 -3.59 -13.41 -13.80
C GLY A 72 -2.30 -12.71 -13.40
N GLU A 73 -1.56 -13.28 -12.46
CA GLU A 73 -0.28 -12.78 -11.95
C GLU A 73 0.82 -12.88 -13.01
N ILE A 74 0.79 -13.93 -13.84
CA ILE A 74 1.65 -14.07 -15.03
C ILE A 74 1.31 -12.97 -16.05
N TYR A 75 0.03 -12.71 -16.29
CA TYR A 75 -0.42 -11.65 -17.20
C TYR A 75 -0.04 -10.24 -16.72
N THR A 76 -0.02 -10.02 -15.40
CA THR A 76 0.45 -8.75 -14.81
C THR A 76 1.98 -8.66 -14.70
N GLU A 77 2.73 -9.64 -15.20
CA GLU A 77 4.20 -9.70 -15.15
C GLU A 77 4.76 -9.78 -13.70
N GLU A 78 3.93 -10.24 -12.76
CA GLU A 78 4.25 -10.36 -11.33
C GLU A 78 4.73 -11.80 -11.02
N TYR A 79 5.85 -12.19 -11.63
CA TYR A 79 6.35 -13.58 -11.61
C TYR A 79 6.61 -14.14 -10.20
N LEU A 80 7.02 -13.29 -9.25
CA LEU A 80 7.21 -13.73 -7.86
C LEU A 80 5.88 -14.15 -7.21
N LYS A 81 4.81 -13.38 -7.44
CA LYS A 81 3.47 -13.73 -6.94
C LYS A 81 2.96 -14.98 -7.63
N ALA A 82 3.12 -15.07 -8.95
CA ALA A 82 2.76 -16.26 -9.72
C ALA A 82 3.47 -17.52 -9.19
N GLY A 83 4.77 -17.44 -8.89
CA GLY A 83 5.55 -18.55 -8.34
C GLY A 83 5.08 -18.99 -6.94
N ILE A 84 4.71 -18.03 -6.08
CA ILE A 84 4.15 -18.35 -4.75
C ILE A 84 2.80 -19.07 -4.90
N PHE A 85 1.91 -18.59 -5.76
CA PHE A 85 0.62 -19.25 -6.01
C PHE A 85 0.80 -20.68 -6.53
N LEU A 86 1.71 -20.87 -7.50
CA LEU A 86 2.00 -22.20 -8.05
C LEU A 86 2.56 -23.16 -6.98
N ALA A 87 3.45 -22.68 -6.11
CA ALA A 87 3.98 -23.50 -5.02
C ALA A 87 2.88 -23.90 -4.03
N ILE A 88 1.97 -22.97 -3.70
CA ILE A 88 0.82 -23.25 -2.83
C ILE A 88 -0.12 -24.26 -3.51
N GLU A 89 -0.47 -24.08 -4.78
CA GLU A 89 -1.32 -25.02 -5.51
C GLU A 89 -0.72 -26.42 -5.54
N ALA A 90 0.57 -26.54 -5.90
CA ALA A 90 1.26 -27.83 -5.93
C ALA A 90 1.29 -28.49 -4.55
N ALA A 91 1.55 -27.72 -3.49
CA ALA A 91 1.52 -28.22 -2.12
C ALA A 91 0.12 -28.71 -1.74
N VAL A 92 -0.93 -27.92 -2.01
CA VAL A 92 -2.32 -28.29 -1.70
C VAL A 92 -2.73 -29.54 -2.47
N ILE A 93 -2.51 -29.60 -3.78
CA ILE A 93 -2.84 -30.78 -4.60
C ILE A 93 -2.09 -32.01 -4.10
N THR A 94 -0.78 -31.88 -3.84
CA THR A 94 0.02 -33.01 -3.34
C THR A 94 -0.49 -33.50 -1.99
N THR A 95 -0.80 -32.59 -1.07
CA THR A 95 -1.34 -32.97 0.24
C THR A 95 -2.72 -33.62 0.13
N ALA A 96 -3.60 -33.10 -0.73
CA ALA A 96 -4.91 -33.70 -0.97
C ALA A 96 -4.77 -35.11 -1.56
N VAL A 97 -3.94 -35.29 -2.60
CA VAL A 97 -3.74 -36.60 -3.24
C VAL A 97 -3.10 -37.61 -2.28
N VAL A 98 -2.18 -37.19 -1.41
CA VAL A 98 -1.47 -38.11 -0.49
C VAL A 98 -2.32 -38.51 0.71
N TYR A 99 -3.16 -37.62 1.23
CA TYR A 99 -3.92 -37.85 2.47
C TYR A 99 -5.41 -38.15 2.26
N ASP A 100 -5.97 -37.80 1.10
CA ASP A 100 -7.39 -38.03 0.72
C ASP A 100 -7.54 -39.16 -0.32
N GLY A 101 -6.43 -39.85 -0.66
CA GLY A 101 -6.37 -41.03 -1.53
C GLY A 101 -6.44 -42.36 -0.79
#